data_AF-A0A9D4K8E3-F1
#
_entry.id   AF-A0A9D4K8E3-F1
#
_cell.length_a   1.000
_cell.length_b   1.000
_cell.length_c   1.000
_cell.angle_alpha   90.00
_cell.angle_beta   90.00
_cell.angle_gamma   90.00
#
_symmetry.space_group_name_H-M   'P 1'
#
loop_
_entity.id
_entity.type
_entity.pdbx_description
1 polymer ?
#
loop_
_entity_poly.entity_id
_entity_poly.type
_entity_poly.pdbx_seq_one_letter_code
_entity_poly.pdbx_strand_id
1 'polypeptide(L)'
;MLKSMKIPPLQVKRKANRLIFFFKAVEGLVPAMPSQDFLTPVRQSKRRITPKHFKDFKANNIVEQYSVKNSKCFTPIQCKTQLYRN
;
A
#
# COMPACT_ATOMS: atom_id res chain seq x y z
N MET A 1 30.68 -24.56 17.99
CA MET A 1 30.66 -24.53 16.51
C MET A 1 30.32 -23.17 15.89
N LEU A 2 29.34 -22.40 16.37
CA LEU A 2 28.93 -21.15 15.67
C LEU A 2 29.94 -19.97 15.72
N LYS A 3 30.80 -19.91 16.75
CA LYS A 3 31.80 -18.82 16.91
C LYS A 3 32.98 -18.91 15.92
N SER A 4 33.30 -20.11 15.41
CA SER A 4 34.40 -20.30 14.46
C SER A 4 34.03 -19.85 13.03
N MET A 5 32.75 -19.69 12.74
CA MET A 5 32.26 -19.41 11.38
C MET A 5 32.23 -17.91 11.01
N LYS A 6 32.79 -17.00 11.84
CA LYS A 6 32.81 -15.53 11.63
C LYS A 6 31.48 -14.98 11.06
N ILE A 7 30.36 -15.51 11.54
CA ILE A 7 29.05 -15.16 10.99
C ILE A 7 28.71 -13.73 11.44
N PRO A 8 28.42 -12.81 10.50
CA PRO A 8 28.06 -11.46 10.86
C PRO A 8 26.77 -11.46 11.69
N PRO A 9 26.62 -10.52 12.64
CA PRO A 9 25.46 -10.46 13.50
C PRO A 9 24.18 -10.27 12.70
N LEU A 10 23.07 -10.76 13.24
CA LEU A 10 21.76 -10.75 12.56
C LEU A 10 21.35 -9.34 12.09
N GLN A 11 21.70 -8.32 12.87
CA GLN A 11 21.46 -6.92 12.53
C GLN A 11 22.14 -6.50 11.22
N VAL A 12 23.41 -6.90 11.02
CA VAL A 12 24.17 -6.58 9.80
C VAL A 12 23.54 -7.29 8.60
N LYS A 13 23.18 -8.57 8.75
CA LYS A 13 22.47 -9.32 7.70
C LYS A 13 21.13 -8.68 7.33
N ARG A 14 20.32 -8.26 8.32
CA ARG A 14 19.04 -7.56 8.09
C ARG A 14 19.24 -6.24 7.35
N LYS A 15 20.27 -5.46 7.71
CA LYS A 15 20.61 -4.20 7.02
C LYS A 15 21.01 -4.47 5.56
N ALA A 16 21.91 -5.42 5.32
CA ALA A 16 22.34 -5.79 3.98
C ALA A 16 21.17 -6.25 3.10
N ASN A 17 20.29 -7.11 3.63
CA ASN A 17 19.11 -7.59 2.90
C ASN A 17 18.16 -6.45 2.50
N ARG A 18 17.94 -5.46 3.37
CA ARG A 18 17.12 -4.29 3.04
C ARG A 18 17.74 -3.46 1.91
N LEU A 19 19.04 -3.19 1.99
CA LEU A 19 19.75 -2.42 0.96
C LEU A 19 19.75 -3.13 -0.39
N ILE A 20 20.01 -4.43 -0.40
CA ILE A 20 19.97 -5.26 -1.61
C ILE A 20 18.56 -5.27 -2.20
N PHE A 21 17.52 -5.39 -1.37
CA PHE A 21 16.14 -5.33 -1.83
C PHE A 21 15.83 -3.98 -2.48
N PHE A 22 16.20 -2.86 -1.84
CA PHE A 22 15.99 -1.52 -2.43
C PHE A 22 16.72 -1.36 -3.76
N PHE A 23 17.97 -1.78 -3.85
CA PHE A 23 18.73 -1.77 -5.11
C PHE A 23 17.99 -2.57 -6.20
N LYS A 24 17.59 -3.81 -5.91
CA LYS A 24 16.87 -4.64 -6.87
C LYS A 24 15.52 -4.03 -7.28
N ALA A 25 14.85 -3.33 -6.37
CA ALA A 25 13.59 -2.64 -6.68
C ALA A 25 13.80 -1.42 -7.60
N VAL A 26 14.85 -0.63 -7.37
CA VAL A 26 15.19 0.55 -8.18
C VAL A 26 15.66 0.14 -9.58
N GLU A 27 16.51 -0.89 -9.68
CA GLU A 27 17.04 -1.41 -10.94
C GLU A 27 16.03 -2.28 -11.72
N GLY A 28 14.82 -2.49 -11.20
CA GLY A 28 13.81 -3.33 -11.86
C GLY A 28 14.16 -4.82 -11.91
N LEU A 29 15.10 -5.29 -11.07
CA LEU A 29 15.51 -6.69 -10.97
C LEU A 29 14.52 -7.56 -10.17
N VAL A 30 13.52 -6.93 -9.55
CA VAL A 30 12.40 -7.63 -8.90
C VAL A 30 11.19 -7.59 -9.84
N PRO A 31 10.58 -8.74 -10.18
CA PRO A 31 9.35 -8.74 -10.96
C PRO A 31 8.27 -7.95 -10.21
N ALA A 32 7.54 -7.11 -10.94
CA ALA A 32 6.37 -6.43 -10.40
C ALA A 32 5.35 -7.48 -9.95
N MET A 33 4.92 -7.42 -8.69
CA MET A 33 3.86 -8.29 -8.21
C MET A 33 2.56 -7.91 -8.93
N PRO A 34 1.81 -8.88 -9.48
CA PRO A 34 0.52 -8.61 -10.13
C PRO A 34 -0.45 -8.03 -9.11
N SER A 35 -0.72 -6.73 -9.21
CA SER A 35 -1.57 -6.01 -8.25
C SER A 35 -2.96 -6.64 -8.09
N GLN A 36 -3.47 -7.28 -9.12
CA GLN A 36 -4.77 -7.96 -9.18
C GLN A 36 -4.87 -9.13 -8.18
N ASP A 37 -3.75 -9.77 -7.87
CA ASP A 37 -3.69 -10.91 -6.96
C ASP A 37 -3.65 -10.47 -5.49
N PHE A 38 -3.28 -9.21 -5.23
CA PHE A 38 -3.01 -8.68 -3.88
C PHE A 38 -3.90 -7.51 -3.46
N LEU A 39 -4.62 -6.92 -4.41
CA LEU A 39 -5.46 -5.75 -4.19
C LEU A 39 -6.91 -6.06 -4.58
N THR A 40 -7.82 -5.81 -3.66
CA THR A 40 -9.26 -5.87 -3.92
C THR A 40 -9.78 -4.45 -4.14
N PRO A 41 -10.60 -4.18 -5.18
CA PRO A 41 -11.19 -2.86 -5.35
C PRO A 41 -12.14 -2.54 -4.19
N VAL A 42 -12.02 -1.35 -3.62
CA VAL A 42 -12.91 -0.88 -2.54
C VAL A 42 -14.27 -0.53 -3.15
N ARG A 43 -15.20 -1.48 -3.13
CA ARG A 43 -16.54 -1.27 -3.70
C ARG A 43 -17.50 -0.54 -2.76
N GLN A 44 -17.27 -0.58 -1.44
CA GLN A 44 -18.35 -0.38 -0.46
C GLN A 44 -18.20 0.81 0.52
N SER A 45 -17.00 1.32 0.81
CA SER A 45 -16.85 2.48 1.70
C SER A 45 -16.28 3.67 0.93
N LYS A 46 -17.18 4.52 0.44
CA LYS A 46 -16.83 5.84 -0.10
C LYS A 46 -17.27 6.88 0.91
N ARG A 47 -16.37 7.79 1.28
CA ARG A 47 -16.74 9.03 1.98
C ARG A 47 -17.75 9.77 1.11
N ARG A 48 -19.01 9.87 1.55
CA ARG A 48 -20.03 10.68 0.87
C ARG A 48 -19.70 12.15 1.13
N ILE A 49 -19.11 12.82 0.14
CA ILE A 49 -18.89 14.27 0.20
C ILE A 49 -20.21 14.93 -0.15
N THR A 50 -20.84 15.60 0.81
CA THR A 50 -22.05 16.36 0.59
C THR A 50 -21.69 17.79 0.15
N PRO A 51 -22.33 18.34 -0.89
CA PRO A 51 -22.17 19.74 -1.21
C PRO A 51 -22.72 20.58 -0.07
N LYS A 52 -21.97 21.61 0.35
CA LYS A 52 -22.43 22.61 1.32
C LYS A 52 -22.89 23.83 0.54
N HIS A 53 -24.16 24.18 0.66
CA HIS A 53 -24.71 25.41 0.09
C HIS A 53 -24.58 26.53 1.11
N PHE A 54 -24.10 27.69 0.67
CA PHE A 54 -24.11 28.91 1.47
C PHE A 54 -25.26 29.78 0.98
N LYS A 55 -26.11 30.23 1.91
CA LYS A 55 -27.20 31.15 1.58
C LYS A 55 -26.55 32.46 1.09
N ASP A 56 -27.09 33.02 0.01
CA ASP A 56 -26.67 34.30 -0.60
C ASP A 56 -25.33 34.28 -1.36
N PHE A 57 -24.77 33.10 -1.68
CA PHE A 57 -23.56 32.97 -2.50
C PHE A 57 -23.75 31.99 -3.66
N LYS A 58 -23.42 32.40 -4.89
CA LYS A 58 -23.41 31.52 -6.06
C LYS A 58 -22.01 30.94 -6.25
N ALA A 59 -21.80 29.72 -5.76
CA ALA A 59 -20.54 28.99 -5.94
C ALA A 59 -20.75 27.83 -6.95
N ASN A 60 -19.85 27.72 -7.94
CA ASN A 60 -19.82 26.56 -8.84
C ASN A 60 -19.21 25.37 -8.10
N ASN A 61 -20.05 24.57 -7.44
CA ASN A 61 -19.57 23.46 -6.65
C ASN A 61 -19.29 22.24 -7.56
N ILE A 62 -18.01 21.90 -7.70
CA ILE A 62 -17.55 20.73 -8.48
C ILE A 62 -18.17 19.41 -7.94
N VAL A 63 -18.58 19.39 -6.66
CA VAL A 63 -19.29 18.25 -6.04
C VAL A 63 -20.72 18.08 -6.57
N GLU A 64 -21.36 19.14 -7.08
CA GLU A 64 -22.69 19.07 -7.70
C GLU A 64 -22.64 18.48 -9.11
N GLN A 65 -21.51 18.63 -9.82
CA GLN A 65 -21.25 18.01 -11.14
C GLN A 65 -20.68 16.57 -11.00
N TYR A 66 -21.18 15.82 -10.03
CA TYR A 66 -20.63 14.53 -9.63
C TYR A 66 -20.70 13.49 -10.77
N SER A 67 -19.56 13.20 -11.43
CA SER A 67 -19.38 11.98 -12.21
C SER A 67 -18.40 11.05 -11.50
N VAL A 68 -18.86 9.83 -11.16
CA VAL A 68 -18.08 8.88 -10.36
C VAL A 68 -17.13 8.08 -11.24
N LYS A 69 -16.21 8.72 -11.96
CA LYS A 69 -15.14 8.02 -12.68
C LYS A 69 -13.84 8.04 -11.87
N ASN A 70 -13.81 7.30 -10.77
CA ASN A 70 -12.55 6.96 -10.11
C ASN A 70 -12.37 5.44 -10.05
N SER A 71 -11.68 4.90 -11.05
CA SER A 71 -11.43 3.46 -11.27
C SER A 71 -10.21 2.92 -10.50
N LYS A 72 -9.54 3.74 -9.69
CA LYS A 72 -8.20 3.44 -9.16
C LYS A 72 -8.12 3.25 -7.62
N CYS A 73 -9.23 2.90 -6.96
CA CYS A 73 -9.26 2.74 -5.50
C CYS A 73 -9.18 1.26 -5.11
N PHE A 74 -8.02 0.84 -4.59
CA PHE A 74 -7.71 -0.53 -4.18
C PHE A 74 -7.45 -0.62 -2.67
N THR A 75 -7.91 -1.68 -2.02
CA THR A 75 -7.53 -2.08 -0.65
C THR A 75 -6.59 -3.28 -0.68
N PRO A 76 -5.57 -3.30 0.19
CA PRO A 76 -4.72 -4.47 0.36
C PRO A 76 -5.52 -5.64 0.94
N ILE A 77 -5.20 -6.86 0.49
CA ILE A 77 -5.75 -8.08 1.08
C ILE A 77 -5.30 -8.19 2.54
N GLN A 78 -6.26 -8.44 3.44
CA GLN A 78 -5.97 -8.71 4.84
C GLN A 78 -5.37 -10.11 4.98
N CYS A 79 -4.04 -10.22 4.98
CA CYS A 79 -3.37 -11.45 5.38
C CYS A 79 -3.48 -11.64 6.91
N LYS A 80 -4.28 -12.62 7.35
CA LYS A 80 -4.17 -13.16 8.70
C LYS A 80 -3.00 -14.16 8.70
N THR A 81 -1.81 -13.72 9.08
CA THR A 81 -0.76 -14.66 9.47
C THR A 81 -1.18 -15.34 10.78
N GLN A 82 -1.08 -16.67 10.85
CA GLN A 82 -1.25 -17.37 12.12
C GLN A 82 -0.17 -16.89 13.09
N LEU A 83 -0.59 -16.44 14.27
CA LEU A 83 0.34 -16.10 15.36
C LEU A 83 1.09 -17.38 15.75
N TYR A 84 2.41 -17.36 15.55
CA TYR A 84 3.30 -18.41 16.03
C TYR A 84 3.19 -18.48 17.56
N ARG A 85 2.78 -19.64 18.10
CA ARG A 85 2.77 -19.93 19.53
C ARG A 85 4.05 -20.70 19.86
N ASN A 86 4.85 -20.13 20.77
CA ASN A 86 6.01 -20.80 21.37
C ASN A 86 5.57 -22.00 22.21
#